data_AF-M4ZAY9-F1
#
_entry.id   AF-M4ZAY9-F1
#
_cell.length_a   1.000
_cell.length_b   1.000
_cell.length_c   1.000
_cell.angle_alpha   90.00
_cell.angle_beta   90.00
_cell.angle_gamma   90.00
#
_symmetry.space_group_name_H-M   'P 1'
#
loop_
_entity.id
_entity.type
_entity.pdbx_description
1 polymer ?
#
loop_
_entity_poly.entity_id
_entity_poly.type
_entity_poly.pdbx_seq_one_letter_code
_entity_poly.pdbx_strand_id
1 'polypeptide(L)'
;MTTQRWRLYLGCALIIGLISGLPARAEAAEAKRCTTTADPGADARIAGCSVVIEHGKPATPQVIEARFARAGAYLRKGDVDHAIDDYKIVIEQSSAGLLAAFDRAAPDQQESEPQPASRFGRAFGRNGYRTQAYRALGIARFQAGLLEQSQDDFRWLSEMDPRNADAALWLDLARRRAGQPSELADSAKRLDMSKWPAPIVRLFLGQTTPEAVLAAADRGGPAVRKARRCEASFFAGELMLQQSREADAIRLIDRAAAECPPTSGERSVANAEARILSIMP
;
A
#
# COMPACT_ATOMS: atom_id res chain seq x y z
N MET A 1 60.78 -45.34 -51.21
CA MET A 1 60.11 -45.76 -49.97
C MET A 1 59.43 -44.54 -49.37
N THR A 2 58.11 -44.53 -49.43
CA THR A 2 57.19 -43.45 -49.06
C THR A 2 56.70 -43.64 -47.62
N THR A 3 56.91 -42.66 -46.75
CA THR A 3 56.39 -42.68 -45.36
C THR A 3 55.68 -41.37 -44.99
N GLN A 4 54.36 -41.42 -45.19
CA GLN A 4 53.32 -41.18 -44.19
C GLN A 4 53.32 -39.86 -43.38
N ARG A 5 52.41 -38.98 -43.80
CA ARG A 5 51.91 -37.80 -43.08
C ARG A 5 51.17 -38.20 -41.80
N TRP A 6 51.49 -37.57 -40.67
CA TRP A 6 50.66 -37.59 -39.46
C TRP A 6 50.13 -36.18 -39.18
N ARG A 7 48.80 -36.05 -39.23
CA ARG A 7 48.05 -34.87 -38.79
C ARG A 7 47.95 -34.93 -37.26
N LEU A 8 48.50 -33.94 -36.57
CA LEU A 8 48.19 -33.69 -35.15
C LEU A 8 47.10 -32.62 -35.08
N TYR A 9 45.85 -33.08 -34.93
CA TYR A 9 44.77 -32.30 -34.34
C TYR A 9 44.76 -32.62 -32.85
N LEU A 10 45.01 -31.64 -31.99
CA LEU A 10 44.85 -31.78 -30.54
C LEU A 10 44.35 -30.46 -29.93
N GLY A 11 43.04 -30.45 -29.64
CA GLY A 11 42.54 -30.02 -28.33
C GLY A 11 42.12 -28.56 -28.13
N CYS A 12 41.03 -28.12 -28.77
CA CYS A 12 40.16 -27.10 -28.15
C CYS A 12 39.28 -27.82 -27.11
N ALA A 13 39.76 -27.94 -25.87
CA ALA A 13 38.91 -28.34 -24.75
C ALA A 13 38.04 -27.14 -24.32
N LEU A 14 36.81 -27.12 -24.81
CA LEU A 14 35.73 -26.28 -24.30
C LEU A 14 35.42 -26.71 -22.86
N ILE A 15 35.90 -25.94 -21.88
CA ILE A 15 35.37 -25.97 -20.51
C ILE A 15 34.03 -25.20 -20.55
N ILE A 16 32.96 -25.87 -20.97
CA ILE A 16 31.60 -25.46 -20.65
C ILE A 16 31.15 -26.35 -19.49
N GLY A 17 31.43 -25.92 -18.27
CA GLY A 17 31.12 -26.69 -17.06
C GLY A 17 30.79 -25.78 -15.88
N LEU A 18 29.52 -25.82 -15.48
CA LEU A 18 28.92 -25.27 -14.24
C LEU A 18 28.78 -23.74 -14.09
N ILE A 19 27.76 -23.14 -14.72
CA ILE A 19 27.16 -21.86 -14.28
C ILE A 19 25.69 -22.05 -13.80
N SER A 20 25.13 -23.27 -13.86
CA SER A 20 23.70 -23.53 -13.68
C SER A 20 23.11 -23.37 -12.26
N GLY A 21 23.87 -22.90 -11.26
CA GLY A 21 23.39 -22.75 -9.87
C GLY A 21 23.49 -21.35 -9.26
N LEU A 22 24.19 -20.42 -9.91
CA LEU A 22 24.35 -19.04 -9.44
C LEU A 22 23.07 -18.17 -9.60
N PRO A 23 22.33 -18.22 -10.73
CA PRO A 23 21.14 -17.37 -10.89
C PRO A 23 20.03 -17.73 -9.89
N ALA A 24 19.77 -19.03 -9.70
CA ALA A 24 18.71 -19.49 -8.78
C ALA A 24 18.98 -19.09 -7.30
N ARG A 25 20.24 -19.07 -6.86
CA ARG A 25 20.60 -18.60 -5.51
C ARG A 25 20.45 -17.09 -5.36
N ALA A 26 20.79 -16.32 -6.40
CA ALA A 26 20.62 -14.88 -6.42
C ALA A 26 19.13 -14.49 -6.42
N GLU A 27 18.32 -15.15 -7.25
CA GLU A 27 16.86 -14.99 -7.30
C GLU A 27 16.20 -15.32 -5.95
N ALA A 28 16.59 -16.43 -5.32
CA ALA A 28 16.09 -16.79 -4.00
C ALA A 28 16.47 -15.77 -2.91
N ALA A 29 17.64 -15.14 -3.01
CA ALA A 29 18.04 -14.06 -2.11
C ALA A 29 17.27 -12.75 -2.38
N GLU A 30 16.98 -12.45 -3.66
CA GLU A 30 16.17 -11.30 -4.07
C GLU A 30 14.72 -11.44 -3.59
N ALA A 31 14.10 -12.60 -3.77
CA ALA A 31 12.73 -12.88 -3.34
C ALA A 31 12.52 -12.66 -1.83
N LYS A 32 13.55 -12.90 -0.99
CA LYS A 32 13.50 -12.61 0.45
C LYS A 32 13.30 -11.13 0.76
N ARG A 33 13.68 -10.22 -0.15
CA ARG A 33 13.41 -8.78 0.02
C ARG A 33 11.92 -8.46 -0.10
N CYS A 34 11.11 -9.33 -0.71
CA CYS A 34 9.65 -9.17 -0.69
C CYS A 34 9.07 -9.38 0.71
N THR A 35 9.56 -10.37 1.46
CA THR A 35 8.96 -10.83 2.73
C THR A 35 9.74 -10.41 3.98
N THR A 36 10.90 -9.78 3.84
CA THR A 36 11.73 -9.33 4.97
C THR A 36 10.98 -8.37 5.91
N THR A 37 11.23 -8.53 7.21
CA THR A 37 10.63 -7.74 8.30
C THR A 37 11.20 -6.33 8.38
N ALA A 38 12.49 -6.17 8.06
CA ALA A 38 13.10 -4.86 7.86
C ALA A 38 12.50 -4.19 6.61
N ASP A 39 12.47 -2.86 6.56
CA ASP A 39 12.14 -2.15 5.32
C ASP A 39 13.40 -2.15 4.43
N PRO A 40 13.42 -2.87 3.29
CA PRO A 40 14.57 -2.89 2.40
C PRO A 40 14.62 -1.63 1.51
N GLY A 41 13.66 -0.71 1.64
CA GLY A 41 13.45 0.38 0.69
C GLY A 41 12.52 -0.02 -0.45
N ALA A 42 12.00 0.98 -1.17
CA ALA A 42 11.00 0.74 -2.21
C ALA A 42 11.55 -0.08 -3.38
N ASP A 43 12.71 0.28 -3.92
CA ASP A 43 13.31 -0.40 -5.08
C ASP A 43 13.61 -1.87 -4.79
N ALA A 44 14.21 -2.15 -3.65
CA ALA A 44 14.53 -3.51 -3.23
C ALA A 44 13.25 -4.34 -2.95
N ARG A 45 12.18 -3.73 -2.43
CA ARG A 45 10.88 -4.40 -2.27
C ARG A 45 10.26 -4.70 -3.62
N ILE A 46 10.33 -3.76 -4.58
CA ILE A 46 9.80 -3.94 -5.94
C ILE A 46 10.53 -5.10 -6.65
N ALA A 47 11.86 -5.10 -6.63
CA ALA A 47 12.67 -6.15 -7.25
C ALA A 47 12.37 -7.52 -6.61
N GLY A 48 12.41 -7.61 -5.28
CA GLY A 48 12.12 -8.85 -4.57
C GLY A 48 10.72 -9.40 -4.82
N CYS A 49 9.70 -8.55 -4.79
CA CYS A 49 8.33 -9.00 -5.03
C CYS A 49 8.07 -9.33 -6.50
N SER A 50 8.77 -8.70 -7.45
CA SER A 50 8.66 -9.05 -8.87
C SER A 50 9.13 -10.48 -9.13
N VAL A 51 10.25 -10.91 -8.51
CA VAL A 51 10.70 -12.31 -8.56
C VAL A 51 9.63 -13.27 -8.03
N VAL A 52 9.00 -12.95 -6.89
CA VAL A 52 7.92 -13.78 -6.32
C VAL A 52 6.72 -13.88 -7.26
N ILE A 53 6.37 -12.78 -7.93
CA ILE A 53 5.22 -12.71 -8.84
C ILE A 53 5.49 -13.45 -10.16
N GLU A 54 6.68 -13.32 -10.71
CA GLU A 54 7.08 -13.91 -11.99
C GLU A 54 7.20 -15.43 -11.93
N HIS A 55 7.74 -15.96 -10.83
CA HIS A 55 7.93 -17.40 -10.65
C HIS A 55 6.82 -18.07 -9.83
N GLY A 56 5.96 -17.28 -9.20
CA GLY A 56 4.87 -17.76 -8.35
C GLY A 56 3.62 -18.15 -9.15
N LYS A 57 2.85 -19.10 -8.62
CA LYS A 57 1.54 -19.45 -9.19
C LYS A 57 0.54 -18.29 -8.96
N PRO A 58 -0.14 -17.78 -10.00
CA PRO A 58 -1.11 -16.70 -9.86
C PRO A 58 -2.21 -17.01 -8.85
N ALA A 59 -2.74 -15.96 -8.20
CA ALA A 59 -3.79 -16.01 -7.20
C ALA A 59 -3.49 -16.87 -5.95
N THR A 60 -2.25 -17.35 -5.77
CA THR A 60 -1.83 -17.90 -4.47
C THR A 60 -1.67 -16.80 -3.44
N PRO A 61 -1.87 -17.08 -2.13
CA PRO A 61 -1.67 -16.09 -1.08
C PRO A 61 -0.31 -15.40 -1.14
N GLN A 62 0.75 -16.16 -1.45
CA GLN A 62 2.10 -15.62 -1.60
C GLN A 62 2.21 -14.58 -2.73
N VAL A 63 1.62 -14.86 -3.91
CA VAL A 63 1.64 -13.93 -5.05
C VAL A 63 0.75 -12.71 -4.79
N ILE A 64 -0.42 -12.91 -4.16
CA ILE A 64 -1.32 -11.81 -3.78
C ILE A 64 -0.61 -10.87 -2.79
N GLU A 65 0.04 -11.42 -1.77
CA GLU A 65 0.83 -10.65 -0.80
C GLU A 65 1.98 -9.91 -1.47
N ALA A 66 2.70 -10.56 -2.39
CA ALA A 66 3.78 -9.93 -3.14
C ALA A 66 3.29 -8.76 -4.00
N ARG A 67 2.14 -8.91 -4.67
CA ARG A 67 1.51 -7.81 -5.42
C ARG A 67 1.12 -6.65 -4.52
N PHE A 68 0.47 -6.93 -3.39
CA PHE A 68 0.09 -5.88 -2.44
C PHE A 68 1.32 -5.13 -1.90
N ALA A 69 2.38 -5.86 -1.54
CA ALA A 69 3.64 -5.27 -1.05
C ALA A 69 4.36 -4.46 -2.14
N ARG A 70 4.37 -4.95 -3.40
CA ARG A 70 4.95 -4.25 -4.53
C ARG A 70 4.17 -2.98 -4.87
N ALA A 71 2.84 -3.02 -4.88
CA ALA A 71 1.97 -1.86 -5.07
C ALA A 71 2.25 -0.76 -4.04
N GLY A 72 2.37 -1.13 -2.75
CA GLY A 72 2.72 -0.17 -1.70
C GLY A 72 4.12 0.45 -1.90
N ALA A 73 5.07 -0.30 -2.45
CA ALA A 73 6.39 0.22 -2.77
C ALA A 73 6.38 1.15 -3.99
N TYR A 74 5.60 0.84 -5.03
CA TYR A 74 5.35 1.74 -6.16
C TYR A 74 4.70 3.05 -5.72
N LEU A 75 3.65 2.96 -4.89
CA LEU A 75 2.94 4.13 -4.38
C LEU A 75 3.89 5.08 -3.64
N ARG A 76 4.76 4.56 -2.76
CA ARG A 76 5.77 5.35 -2.04
C ARG A 76 6.75 6.10 -2.97
N LYS A 77 7.03 5.55 -4.15
CA LYS A 77 7.86 6.21 -5.17
C LYS A 77 7.09 7.26 -5.96
N GLY A 78 5.78 7.33 -5.79
CA GLY A 78 4.89 8.11 -6.64
C GLY A 78 4.60 7.44 -7.99
N ASP A 79 4.97 6.16 -8.16
CA ASP A 79 4.62 5.39 -9.34
C ASP A 79 3.20 4.84 -9.18
N VAL A 80 2.23 5.75 -9.34
CA VAL A 80 0.84 5.46 -8.98
C VAL A 80 0.18 4.50 -9.96
N ASP A 81 0.60 4.49 -11.22
CA ASP A 81 0.04 3.60 -12.25
C ASP A 81 0.32 2.13 -11.94
N HIS A 82 1.58 1.77 -11.69
CA HIS A 82 1.92 0.39 -11.32
C HIS A 82 1.32 -0.01 -9.97
N ALA A 83 1.16 0.93 -9.03
CA ALA A 83 0.48 0.66 -7.76
C ALA A 83 -0.99 0.30 -7.98
N ILE A 84 -1.71 1.08 -8.81
CA ILE A 84 -3.11 0.84 -9.16
C ILE A 84 -3.28 -0.53 -9.81
N ASP A 85 -2.42 -0.88 -10.76
CA ASP A 85 -2.50 -2.16 -11.46
C ASP A 85 -2.35 -3.37 -10.53
N ASP A 86 -1.33 -3.36 -9.66
CA ASP A 86 -1.14 -4.45 -8.70
C ASP A 86 -2.29 -4.52 -7.68
N TYR A 87 -2.82 -3.38 -7.19
CA TYR A 87 -3.97 -3.38 -6.27
C TYR A 87 -5.25 -3.93 -6.93
N LYS A 88 -5.51 -3.60 -8.19
CA LYS A 88 -6.65 -4.17 -8.93
C LYS A 88 -6.56 -5.69 -9.02
N ILE A 89 -5.38 -6.22 -9.34
CA ILE A 89 -5.16 -7.67 -9.39
C ILE A 89 -5.36 -8.30 -8.01
N VAL A 90 -4.90 -7.66 -6.92
CA VAL A 90 -5.15 -8.13 -5.56
C VAL A 90 -6.65 -8.21 -5.27
N ILE A 91 -7.43 -7.20 -5.64
CA ILE A 91 -8.89 -7.18 -5.44
C ILE A 91 -9.58 -8.30 -6.23
N GLU A 92 -9.20 -8.47 -7.50
CA GLU A 92 -9.74 -9.52 -8.38
C GLU A 92 -9.47 -10.91 -7.80
N GLN A 93 -8.23 -11.18 -7.39
CA GLN A 93 -7.78 -12.47 -6.88
C GLN A 93 -8.23 -12.75 -5.44
N SER A 94 -8.49 -11.70 -4.65
CA SER A 94 -9.02 -11.81 -3.28
C SER A 94 -10.55 -11.85 -3.23
N SER A 95 -11.22 -11.98 -4.38
CA SER A 95 -12.67 -12.15 -4.42
C SER A 95 -13.10 -13.46 -3.74
N ALA A 96 -14.22 -13.43 -3.02
CA ALA A 96 -14.66 -14.54 -2.16
C ALA A 96 -14.84 -15.87 -2.93
N GLY A 97 -15.15 -15.80 -4.24
CA GLY A 97 -15.27 -16.98 -5.10
C GLY A 97 -13.93 -17.68 -5.35
N LEU A 98 -12.83 -16.92 -5.48
CA LEU A 98 -11.49 -17.48 -5.71
C LEU A 98 -10.87 -17.99 -4.41
N LEU A 99 -10.97 -17.25 -3.30
CA LEU A 99 -10.51 -17.72 -1.99
C LEU A 99 -11.24 -19.01 -1.55
N ALA A 100 -12.56 -19.09 -1.75
CA ALA A 100 -13.32 -20.31 -1.47
C ALA A 100 -12.98 -21.48 -2.41
N ALA A 101 -12.47 -21.21 -3.62
CA ALA A 101 -11.98 -22.25 -4.52
C ALA A 101 -10.58 -22.76 -4.09
N PHE A 102 -9.72 -21.88 -3.56
CA PHE A 102 -8.44 -22.27 -2.96
C PHE A 102 -8.62 -23.10 -1.68
N ASP A 103 -9.52 -22.68 -0.77
CA ASP A 103 -9.85 -23.44 0.45
C ASP A 103 -10.42 -24.83 0.14
N ARG A 104 -11.10 -25.01 -1.00
CA ARG A 104 -11.62 -26.30 -1.47
C ARG A 104 -10.62 -27.14 -2.26
N ALA A 105 -9.63 -26.50 -2.89
CA ALA A 105 -8.62 -27.17 -3.73
C ALA A 105 -7.35 -27.56 -2.95
N ALA A 106 -7.23 -27.18 -1.68
CA ALA A 106 -6.19 -27.67 -0.78
C ALA A 106 -6.66 -28.99 -0.13
N PRO A 107 -6.21 -30.17 -0.61
CA PRO A 107 -6.36 -31.39 0.17
C PRO A 107 -5.57 -31.23 1.47
N ASP A 108 -6.13 -31.78 2.56
CA ASP A 108 -5.60 -31.79 3.92
C ASP A 108 -4.08 -32.11 3.91
N GLN A 109 -3.24 -31.07 3.93
CA GLN A 109 -1.79 -31.19 4.03
C GLN A 109 -1.46 -31.20 5.52
N GLN A 110 -1.61 -32.39 6.09
CA GLN A 110 -1.06 -32.74 7.38
C GLN A 110 0.47 -32.66 7.31
N GLU A 111 1.04 -31.87 8.22
CA GLU A 111 2.46 -31.81 8.59
C GLU A 111 3.45 -31.48 7.45
N SER A 112 3.60 -30.19 7.18
CA SER A 112 4.83 -29.61 6.65
C SER A 112 5.05 -28.27 7.32
N GLU A 113 6.32 -27.98 7.66
CA GLU A 113 6.83 -26.90 8.54
C GLU A 113 5.91 -25.69 8.79
N PRO A 114 5.85 -25.16 10.04
CA PRO A 114 5.11 -23.95 10.33
C PRO A 114 5.65 -22.82 9.45
N GLN A 115 4.92 -22.48 8.38
CA GLN A 115 5.24 -21.32 7.56
C GLN A 115 5.28 -20.13 8.52
N PRO A 116 6.36 -19.32 8.51
CA PRO A 116 6.41 -18.15 9.37
C PRO A 116 5.24 -17.27 8.95
N ALA A 117 4.24 -17.18 9.83
CA ALA A 117 3.04 -16.44 9.51
C ALA A 117 3.45 -15.03 9.08
N SER A 118 3.11 -14.67 7.84
CA SER A 118 3.56 -13.44 7.23
C SER A 118 3.10 -12.25 8.06
N ARG A 119 3.80 -11.11 7.95
CA ARG A 119 3.43 -9.84 8.60
C ARG A 119 1.95 -9.47 8.39
N PHE A 120 1.35 -9.95 7.30
CA PHE A 120 0.00 -9.61 6.89
C PHE A 120 -1.03 -10.71 7.21
N GLY A 121 -0.58 -11.95 7.45
CA GLY A 121 -1.43 -13.14 7.58
C GLY A 121 -2.02 -13.45 8.97
N ARG A 122 -1.68 -12.72 10.05
CA ARG A 122 -2.16 -13.05 11.42
C ARG A 122 -3.30 -12.21 11.98
N ALA A 123 -3.83 -11.22 11.26
CA ALA A 123 -4.81 -10.30 11.86
C ALA A 123 -6.17 -10.22 11.14
N PHE A 124 -6.32 -10.81 9.96
CA PHE A 124 -7.49 -10.49 9.14
C PHE A 124 -8.21 -11.74 8.65
N GLY A 125 -9.49 -11.85 8.99
CA GLY A 125 -10.38 -12.90 8.47
C GLY A 125 -10.53 -12.83 6.94
N ARG A 126 -11.46 -13.64 6.40
CA ARG A 126 -11.67 -13.88 4.95
C ARG A 126 -11.76 -12.64 4.02
N ASN A 127 -12.00 -11.43 4.54
CA ASN A 127 -12.08 -10.18 3.76
C ASN A 127 -10.88 -9.22 3.92
N GLY A 128 -9.86 -9.60 4.70
CA GLY A 128 -8.77 -8.72 5.13
C GLY A 128 -7.96 -8.04 4.02
N TYR A 129 -7.50 -8.84 3.05
CA TYR A 129 -6.68 -8.32 1.95
C TYR A 129 -7.48 -7.47 0.97
N ARG A 130 -8.73 -7.87 0.69
CA ARG A 130 -9.59 -7.15 -0.25
C ARG A 130 -9.95 -5.76 0.27
N THR A 131 -10.37 -5.65 1.52
CA THR A 131 -10.67 -4.34 2.16
C THR A 131 -9.44 -3.44 2.19
N GLN A 132 -8.26 -3.97 2.53
CA GLN A 132 -7.01 -3.20 2.52
C GLN A 132 -6.62 -2.76 1.10
N ALA A 133 -6.83 -3.61 0.10
CA ALA A 133 -6.53 -3.30 -1.29
C ALA A 133 -7.48 -2.23 -1.85
N TYR A 134 -8.78 -2.26 -1.54
CA TYR A 134 -9.68 -1.15 -1.89
C TYR A 134 -9.26 0.16 -1.24
N ARG A 135 -8.88 0.15 0.05
CA ARG A 135 -8.40 1.35 0.73
C ARG A 135 -7.16 1.91 0.03
N ALA A 136 -6.17 1.06 -0.22
CA ALA A 136 -4.92 1.47 -0.83
C ALA A 136 -5.10 1.91 -2.30
N LEU A 137 -5.99 1.25 -3.04
CA LEU A 137 -6.37 1.64 -4.40
C LEU A 137 -7.05 3.01 -4.42
N GLY A 138 -7.98 3.26 -3.50
CA GLY A 138 -8.65 4.55 -3.35
C GLY A 138 -7.67 5.69 -3.07
N ILE A 139 -6.67 5.46 -2.19
CA ILE A 139 -5.59 6.43 -1.93
C ILE A 139 -4.70 6.63 -3.16
N ALA A 140 -4.31 5.55 -3.85
CA ALA A 140 -3.52 5.65 -5.07
C ALA A 140 -4.26 6.49 -6.13
N ARG A 141 -5.53 6.19 -6.38
CA ARG A 141 -6.37 6.97 -7.31
C ARG A 141 -6.54 8.42 -6.86
N PHE A 142 -6.67 8.69 -5.55
CA PHE A 142 -6.68 10.05 -5.03
C PHE A 142 -5.38 10.80 -5.38
N GLN A 143 -4.22 10.17 -5.12
CA GLN A 143 -2.91 10.75 -5.44
C GLN A 143 -2.71 11.00 -6.94
N ALA A 144 -3.27 10.12 -7.80
CA ALA A 144 -3.25 10.30 -9.26
C ALA A 144 -4.25 11.36 -9.77
N GLY A 145 -5.08 11.96 -8.90
CA GLY A 145 -6.15 12.86 -9.32
C GLY A 145 -7.35 12.16 -9.97
N LEU A 146 -7.41 10.83 -9.89
CA LEU A 146 -8.51 9.98 -10.35
C LEU A 146 -9.67 9.99 -9.33
N LEU A 147 -10.18 11.18 -9.05
CA LEU A 147 -11.05 11.44 -7.89
C LEU A 147 -12.38 10.70 -7.95
N GLU A 148 -12.99 10.55 -9.12
CA GLU A 148 -14.24 9.79 -9.26
C GLU A 148 -14.03 8.31 -8.90
N GLN A 149 -13.00 7.67 -9.46
CA GLN A 149 -12.71 6.27 -9.13
C GLN A 149 -12.27 6.09 -7.67
N SER A 150 -11.55 7.06 -7.11
CA SER A 150 -11.22 7.09 -5.68
C SER A 150 -12.49 7.09 -4.81
N GLN A 151 -13.48 7.91 -5.17
CA GLN A 151 -14.76 7.93 -4.47
C GLN A 151 -15.47 6.59 -4.54
N ASP A 152 -15.47 5.90 -5.68
CA ASP A 152 -16.09 4.59 -5.82
C ASP A 152 -15.45 3.54 -4.91
N ASP A 153 -14.12 3.54 -4.78
CA ASP A 153 -13.41 2.63 -3.88
C ASP A 153 -13.77 2.87 -2.40
N PHE A 154 -13.81 4.13 -1.96
CA PHE A 154 -14.19 4.47 -0.58
C PHE A 154 -15.70 4.32 -0.31
N ARG A 155 -16.54 4.49 -1.34
CA ARG A 155 -17.97 4.19 -1.25
C ARG A 155 -18.19 2.70 -1.04
N TRP A 156 -17.48 1.84 -1.79
CA TRP A 156 -17.52 0.39 -1.58
C TRP A 156 -17.15 0.03 -0.13
N LEU A 157 -16.10 0.63 0.43
CA LEU A 157 -15.72 0.42 1.83
C LEU A 157 -16.79 0.90 2.83
N SER A 158 -17.44 2.03 2.54
CA SER A 158 -18.51 2.60 3.37
C SER A 158 -19.81 1.79 3.30
N GLU A 159 -20.10 1.16 2.17
CA GLU A 159 -21.24 0.23 2.01
C GLU A 159 -20.99 -1.07 2.79
N MET A 160 -19.75 -1.57 2.77
CA MET A 160 -19.35 -2.77 3.50
C MET A 160 -19.37 -2.57 5.02
N ASP A 161 -18.93 -1.40 5.50
CA ASP A 161 -19.06 -1.01 6.90
C ASP A 161 -19.40 0.48 7.01
N PRO A 162 -20.69 0.82 7.21
CA PRO A 162 -21.12 2.21 7.40
C PRO A 162 -20.56 2.90 8.64
N ARG A 163 -19.87 2.17 9.52
CA ARG A 163 -19.20 2.68 10.73
C ARG A 163 -17.70 2.91 10.50
N ASN A 164 -17.18 2.63 9.31
CA ASN A 164 -15.79 2.86 8.95
C ASN A 164 -15.52 4.37 8.74
N ALA A 165 -15.06 5.03 9.80
CA ALA A 165 -14.77 6.46 9.78
C ALA A 165 -13.63 6.85 8.83
N ASP A 166 -12.66 5.96 8.60
CA ASP A 166 -11.57 6.20 7.66
C ASP A 166 -12.08 6.25 6.21
N ALA A 167 -12.91 5.29 5.82
CA ALA A 167 -13.55 5.29 4.49
C ALA A 167 -14.42 6.54 4.28
N ALA A 168 -15.19 6.94 5.31
CA ALA A 168 -16.01 8.15 5.25
C ALA A 168 -15.18 9.44 5.09
N LEU A 169 -14.04 9.55 5.80
CA LEU A 169 -13.15 10.71 5.71
C LEU A 169 -12.47 10.80 4.34
N TRP A 170 -11.93 9.69 3.82
CA TRP A 170 -11.31 9.66 2.50
C TRP A 170 -12.30 9.92 1.37
N LEU A 171 -13.52 9.37 1.45
CA LEU A 171 -14.59 9.67 0.51
C LEU A 171 -14.91 11.17 0.51
N ASP A 172 -15.09 11.77 1.68
CA ASP A 172 -15.39 13.19 1.80
C ASP A 172 -14.24 14.07 1.26
N LEU A 173 -13.00 13.67 1.55
CA LEU A 173 -11.82 14.35 1.04
C LEU A 173 -11.75 14.31 -0.50
N ALA A 174 -11.97 13.14 -1.11
CA ALA A 174 -12.00 12.96 -2.56
C ALA A 174 -13.12 13.79 -3.22
N ARG A 175 -14.31 13.83 -2.61
CA ARG A 175 -15.44 14.67 -3.07
C ARG A 175 -15.10 16.14 -3.07
N ARG A 176 -14.58 16.65 -1.95
CA ARG A 176 -14.20 18.07 -1.83
C ARG A 176 -13.13 18.46 -2.84
N ARG A 177 -12.13 17.60 -3.06
CA ARG A 177 -11.08 17.82 -4.06
C ARG A 177 -11.65 17.85 -5.48
N ALA A 178 -12.73 17.11 -5.73
CA ALA A 178 -13.47 17.14 -6.99
C ALA A 178 -14.48 18.30 -7.10
N GLY A 179 -14.52 19.23 -6.14
CA GLY A 179 -15.48 20.33 -6.10
C GLY A 179 -16.92 19.90 -5.78
N GLN A 180 -17.11 18.68 -5.30
CA GLN A 180 -18.43 18.13 -4.97
C GLN A 180 -18.79 18.42 -3.50
N PRO A 181 -20.10 18.51 -3.18
CA PRO A 181 -20.54 18.74 -1.80
C PRO A 181 -20.18 17.56 -0.89
N SER A 182 -19.77 17.91 0.34
CA SER A 182 -19.50 16.95 1.40
C SER A 182 -20.77 16.21 1.83
N GLU A 183 -20.66 14.90 2.03
CA GLU A 183 -21.72 14.04 2.59
C GLU A 183 -21.36 13.53 4.00
N LEU A 184 -20.24 14.01 4.56
CA LEU A 184 -19.73 13.53 5.84
C LEU A 184 -20.72 13.72 7.00
N ALA A 185 -21.57 14.75 6.96
CA ALA A 185 -22.58 14.99 7.99
C ALA A 185 -23.57 13.81 8.12
N ASP A 186 -23.96 13.21 6.99
CA ASP A 186 -24.84 12.03 6.99
C ASP A 186 -24.09 10.77 7.42
N SER A 187 -22.84 10.61 6.97
CA SER A 187 -21.98 9.52 7.41
C SER A 187 -21.74 9.56 8.92
N ALA A 188 -21.50 10.74 9.49
CA ALA A 188 -21.23 10.95 10.91
C ALA A 188 -22.36 10.46 11.83
N LYS A 189 -23.61 10.39 11.35
CA LYS A 189 -24.76 9.83 12.11
C LYS A 189 -24.58 8.34 12.45
N ARG A 190 -23.71 7.62 11.71
CA ARG A 190 -23.44 6.18 11.88
C ARG A 190 -22.10 5.91 12.56
N LEU A 191 -21.25 6.92 12.71
CA LEU A 191 -19.90 6.77 13.27
C LEU A 191 -19.92 6.79 14.80
N ASP A 192 -18.95 6.09 15.41
CA ASP A 192 -18.68 6.22 16.84
C ASP A 192 -17.93 7.52 17.12
N MET A 193 -18.68 8.60 17.32
CA MET A 193 -18.16 9.95 17.54
C MET A 193 -17.53 10.16 18.93
N SER A 194 -17.36 9.09 19.72
CA SER A 194 -16.63 9.09 21.00
C SER A 194 -15.18 8.62 20.87
N LYS A 195 -14.82 8.00 19.75
CA LYS A 195 -13.50 7.41 19.51
C LYS A 195 -12.73 8.16 18.43
N TRP A 196 -11.43 7.89 18.35
CA TRP A 196 -10.64 8.27 17.18
C TRP A 196 -11.20 7.59 15.92
N PRO A 197 -11.36 8.26 14.76
CA PRO A 197 -10.89 9.62 14.40
C PRO A 197 -11.94 10.74 14.52
N ALA A 198 -12.91 10.66 15.45
CA ALA A 198 -13.98 11.67 15.58
C ALA A 198 -13.51 13.15 15.63
N PRO A 199 -12.38 13.54 16.26
CA PRO A 199 -11.88 14.90 16.16
C PRO A 199 -11.62 15.38 14.72
N ILE A 200 -11.12 14.50 13.85
CA ILE A 200 -10.90 14.80 12.42
C ILE A 200 -12.25 14.97 11.70
N VAL A 201 -13.22 14.10 11.99
CA VAL A 201 -14.59 14.24 11.44
C VAL A 201 -15.18 15.59 11.85
N ARG A 202 -15.04 16.00 13.11
CA ARG A 202 -15.49 17.33 13.58
C ARG A 202 -14.81 18.48 12.86
N LEU A 203 -13.53 18.35 12.53
CA LEU A 203 -12.80 19.36 11.78
C LEU A 203 -13.39 19.55 10.38
N PHE A 204 -13.68 18.45 9.67
CA PHE A 204 -14.29 18.48 8.34
C PHE A 204 -15.72 19.03 8.36
N LEU A 205 -16.43 18.86 9.48
CA LEU A 205 -17.74 19.44 9.74
C LEU A 205 -17.69 20.90 10.24
N GLY A 206 -16.51 21.52 10.34
CA GLY A 206 -16.34 22.91 10.79
C GLY A 206 -16.60 23.14 12.29
N GLN A 207 -16.55 22.08 13.10
CA GLN A 207 -16.90 22.10 14.53
C GLN A 207 -15.69 22.27 15.46
N THR A 208 -14.47 22.25 14.91
CA THR A 208 -13.21 22.37 15.66
C THR A 208 -12.09 22.88 14.76
N THR A 209 -10.90 23.10 15.31
CA THR A 209 -9.73 23.60 14.58
C THR A 209 -8.63 22.52 14.43
N PRO A 210 -7.71 22.67 13.46
CA PRO A 210 -6.56 21.77 13.32
C PRO A 210 -5.74 21.62 14.60
N GLU A 211 -5.55 22.70 15.35
CA GLU A 211 -4.78 22.73 16.60
C GLU A 211 -5.44 21.87 17.67
N ALA A 212 -6.76 21.95 17.79
CA ALA A 212 -7.53 21.14 18.73
C ALA A 212 -7.51 19.64 18.34
N VAL A 213 -7.52 19.32 17.04
CA VAL A 213 -7.37 17.93 16.57
C VAL A 213 -5.99 17.38 16.91
N LEU A 214 -4.92 18.16 16.68
CA LEU A 214 -3.57 17.76 17.05
C LEU A 214 -3.41 17.57 18.56
N ALA A 215 -3.98 18.45 19.38
CA ALA A 215 -3.99 18.29 20.84
C ALA A 215 -4.78 17.05 21.28
N ALA A 216 -5.85 16.67 20.56
CA ALA A 216 -6.56 15.41 20.79
C ALA A 216 -5.72 14.19 20.38
N ALA A 217 -4.97 14.29 19.28
CA ALA A 217 -4.06 13.24 18.81
C ALA A 217 -2.93 12.92 19.80
N ASP A 218 -2.55 13.90 20.63
CA ASP A 218 -1.52 13.74 21.66
C ASP A 218 -1.88 12.83 22.83
N ARG A 219 -3.18 12.55 23.00
CA ARG A 219 -3.70 11.73 24.09
C ARG A 219 -3.42 10.26 23.82
N GLY A 220 -2.73 9.60 24.76
CA GLY A 220 -2.44 8.16 24.73
C GLY A 220 -0.94 7.84 24.80
N GLY A 221 -0.61 6.56 24.62
CA GLY A 221 0.78 6.09 24.60
C GLY A 221 1.54 6.51 23.33
N PRO A 222 2.89 6.38 23.30
CA PRO A 222 3.72 6.86 22.20
C PRO A 222 3.33 6.38 20.80
N ALA A 223 3.02 5.09 20.63
CA ALA A 223 2.63 4.52 19.34
C ALA A 223 1.27 5.06 18.85
N VAL A 224 0.29 5.15 19.75
CA VAL A 224 -1.04 5.69 19.46
C VAL A 224 -0.94 7.17 19.08
N ARG A 225 -0.19 7.97 19.86
CA ARG A 225 0.06 9.38 19.56
C ARG A 225 0.68 9.56 18.18
N LYS A 226 1.70 8.77 17.83
CA LYS A 226 2.35 8.87 16.51
C LYS A 226 1.36 8.60 15.36
N ALA A 227 0.56 7.54 15.46
CA ALA A 227 -0.44 7.22 14.43
C ALA A 227 -1.50 8.31 14.30
N ARG A 228 -2.04 8.78 15.43
CA ARG A 228 -3.05 9.83 15.45
C ARG A 228 -2.53 11.18 14.94
N ARG A 229 -1.29 11.54 15.27
CA ARG A 229 -0.66 12.77 14.75
C ARG A 229 -0.45 12.73 13.25
N CYS A 230 -0.06 11.58 12.72
CA CYS A 230 0.02 11.35 11.28
C CYS A 230 -1.33 11.63 10.60
N GLU A 231 -2.38 10.93 11.04
CA GLU A 231 -3.73 11.11 10.48
C GLU A 231 -4.26 12.54 10.65
N ALA A 232 -4.09 13.13 11.84
CA ALA A 232 -4.51 14.51 12.11
C ALA A 232 -3.82 15.51 11.19
N SER A 233 -2.50 15.40 11.05
CA SER A 233 -1.71 16.34 10.24
C SER A 233 -2.06 16.18 8.77
N PHE A 234 -2.21 14.94 8.30
CA PHE A 234 -2.60 14.65 6.92
C PHE A 234 -3.98 15.24 6.59
N PHE A 235 -5.03 14.81 7.27
CA PHE A 235 -6.39 15.26 6.96
C PHE A 235 -6.59 16.75 7.20
N ALA A 236 -5.98 17.32 8.24
CA ALA A 236 -6.06 18.76 8.46
C ALA A 236 -5.31 19.53 7.36
N GLY A 237 -4.11 19.08 6.96
CA GLY A 237 -3.34 19.70 5.88
C GLY A 237 -4.10 19.71 4.55
N GLU A 238 -4.66 18.57 4.16
CA GLU A 238 -5.50 18.44 2.97
C GLU A 238 -6.72 19.39 3.02
N LEU A 239 -7.40 19.48 4.17
CA LEU A 239 -8.51 20.41 4.33
C LEU A 239 -8.07 21.87 4.23
N MET A 240 -6.88 22.22 4.75
CA MET A 240 -6.34 23.59 4.64
C MET A 240 -6.01 23.93 3.18
N LEU A 241 -5.49 22.99 2.39
CA LEU A 241 -5.29 23.17 0.94
C LEU A 241 -6.62 23.51 0.25
N GLN A 242 -7.67 22.73 0.54
CA GLN A 242 -9.00 22.96 -0.03
C GLN A 242 -9.61 24.31 0.37
N GLN A 243 -9.23 24.86 1.52
CA GLN A 243 -9.67 26.16 2.02
C GLN A 243 -8.76 27.32 1.60
N SER A 244 -7.77 27.08 0.73
CA SER A 244 -6.77 28.10 0.33
C SER A 244 -5.99 28.68 1.52
N ARG A 245 -5.82 27.90 2.59
CA ARG A 245 -5.04 28.26 3.80
C ARG A 245 -3.62 27.70 3.70
N GLU A 246 -2.88 28.21 2.72
CA GLU A 246 -1.62 27.62 2.26
C GLU A 246 -0.54 27.49 3.34
N ALA A 247 -0.30 28.53 4.15
CA ALA A 247 0.71 28.46 5.21
C ALA A 247 0.42 27.39 6.28
N ASP A 248 -0.87 27.18 6.59
CA ASP A 248 -1.30 26.12 7.51
C ASP A 248 -1.20 24.74 6.85
N ALA A 249 -1.58 24.66 5.57
CA ALA A 249 -1.45 23.44 4.78
C ALA A 249 0.00 22.96 4.70
N ILE A 250 0.94 23.82 4.29
CA ILE A 250 2.37 23.47 4.18
C ILE A 250 2.88 22.89 5.50
N ARG A 251 2.64 23.58 6.62
CA ARG A 251 3.07 23.13 7.96
C ARG A 251 2.52 21.75 8.31
N LEU A 252 1.25 21.48 8.00
CA LEU A 252 0.57 20.23 8.35
C LEU A 252 0.95 19.08 7.40
N ILE A 253 1.08 19.35 6.11
CA ILE A 253 1.53 18.41 5.08
C ILE A 253 2.99 18.00 5.33
N ASP A 254 3.88 18.94 5.62
CA ASP A 254 5.27 18.65 5.98
C ASP A 254 5.36 17.77 7.24
N ARG A 255 4.51 18.05 8.23
CA ARG A 255 4.41 17.21 9.43
C ARG A 255 3.94 15.81 9.09
N ALA A 256 2.92 15.66 8.25
CA ALA A 256 2.45 14.34 7.80
C ALA A 256 3.55 13.59 7.04
N ALA A 257 4.24 14.25 6.12
CA ALA A 257 5.37 13.71 5.37
C ALA A 257 6.52 13.23 6.28
N ALA A 258 6.75 13.89 7.42
CA ALA A 258 7.79 13.52 8.38
C ALA A 258 7.35 12.43 9.38
N GLU A 259 6.15 12.54 9.96
CA GLU A 259 5.71 11.74 11.10
C GLU A 259 5.00 10.44 10.71
N CYS A 260 4.36 10.41 9.53
CA CYS A 260 3.64 9.23 9.07
C CYS A 260 4.58 8.04 8.78
N PRO A 261 4.10 6.80 8.99
CA PRO A 261 4.87 5.60 8.64
C PRO A 261 5.31 5.63 7.17
N PRO A 262 6.55 5.23 6.83
CA PRO A 262 7.05 5.25 5.45
C PRO A 262 6.20 4.50 4.43
N THR A 263 5.42 3.52 4.89
CA THR A 263 4.55 2.67 4.07
C THR A 263 3.09 3.10 4.07
N SER A 264 2.73 4.20 4.74
CA SER A 264 1.35 4.66 4.80
C SER A 264 0.99 5.45 3.53
N GLY A 265 -0.27 5.32 3.09
CA GLY A 265 -0.76 6.06 1.93
C GLY A 265 -0.81 7.56 2.19
N GLU A 266 -1.13 7.96 3.42
CA GLU A 266 -1.14 9.36 3.88
C GLU A 266 0.22 10.01 3.67
N ARG A 267 1.32 9.31 4.01
CA ARG A 267 2.67 9.84 3.77
C ARG A 267 2.97 10.00 2.28
N SER A 268 2.52 9.03 1.47
CA SER A 268 2.72 9.08 0.02
C SER A 268 2.04 10.30 -0.59
N VAL A 269 0.77 10.53 -0.24
CA VAL A 269 0.00 11.70 -0.67
C VAL A 269 0.64 12.98 -0.12
N ALA A 270 0.95 13.05 1.17
CA ALA A 270 1.60 14.23 1.76
C ALA A 270 2.94 14.56 1.10
N ASN A 271 3.77 13.56 0.75
CA ASN A 271 5.00 13.79 0.01
C ASN A 271 4.75 14.32 -1.41
N ALA A 272 3.67 13.88 -2.07
CA ALA A 272 3.29 14.40 -3.38
C ALA A 272 2.83 15.85 -3.29
N GLU A 273 1.98 16.18 -2.32
CA GLU A 273 1.53 17.55 -2.05
C GLU A 273 2.69 18.47 -1.66
N ALA A 274 3.56 18.05 -0.75
CA ALA A 274 4.72 18.83 -0.33
C ALA A 274 5.63 19.21 -1.53
N ARG A 275 5.81 18.29 -2.48
CA ARG A 275 6.56 18.58 -3.72
C ARG A 275 5.86 19.64 -4.55
N ILE A 276 4.54 19.56 -4.71
CA ILE A 276 3.75 20.55 -5.45
C ILE A 276 3.83 21.92 -4.74
N LEU A 277 3.63 21.96 -3.42
CA LEU A 277 3.70 23.18 -2.62
C LEU A 277 5.09 23.84 -2.66
N SER A 278 6.16 23.05 -2.73
CA SER A 278 7.54 23.59 -2.81
C SER A 278 7.87 24.32 -4.12
N ILE A 279 7.04 24.17 -5.15
CA ILE A 279 7.22 24.80 -6.47
C ILE A 279 6.15 25.86 -6.77
N MET A 280 5.16 26.03 -5.90
CA MET A 280 4.19 27.12 -6.01
C MET A 280 4.77 28.38 -5.35
N PRO A 281 4.79 29.54 -6.06
CA PRO A 281 5.41 30.78 -5.60
C PRO A 281 4.58 31.57 -4.59
#